data_AF-A0A8K0GRW2-F1
#
_entry.id   AF-A0A8K0GRW2-F1
#
_cell.length_a   1.000
_cell.length_b   1.000
_cell.length_c   1.000
_cell.angle_alpha   90.00
_cell.angle_beta   90.00
_cell.angle_gamma   90.00
#
_symmetry.space_group_name_H-M   'P 1'
#
loop_
_entity.id
_entity.type
_entity.pdbx_description
1 polymer ?
#
loop_
_entity_poly.entity_id
_entity_poly.type
_entity_poly.pdbx_seq_one_letter_code
_entity_poly.pdbx_strand_id
1 'polypeptide(L)'
;MASMTPPPMLTSPRDDATQLHLAFKGFGCDTAAVINILAHRDGTQRMLIQQEYRALYSKDLRKRLSSELSGNVKRAILLWMNDPAARDATIVRHALSGDSIDLKAATEVICSRTPTQIQHFRQIYFALFGVYMEHDIESQTSGDHKKLLLMYVSTPRYEGPFDAVIVEKDGKTLYKAGEKRLGTDEKTFINIFSGRGRQHLAAVNRAYHDKYGHSLEKAVKKETSGHFKRGLLTILRCADNPGKYFATVLHKAMKGMGTNDTTLIRVIVSRAEIDMQYIKAEYQKQYGRTLNEVSAFFWLSKNSEAELAGVELNLKPCFAELQRFEHPPKSDGSLSFLVVGDWGRRGFYNQSLVALQMGRIGEKLDIDFVVSTGDNFYEDGLNGANDPAFEESFSKIYTAKSLQKQWYSVLGNHDYRGDTLAQLSPLLRKLDSRWLCLRSFIVNAEIAELFFVDTTPFVDDYFNDNDHTYNWRGVFPRNAYLSNLLKDLEKALKESSAKWKIVVGHHAIRSVGHHGDTPELIKHLLPILKANNVDFYMNGHDHCLEHFTSLDSPIQYLTSGAGSKAWRGDVKAAKQRDMKFFYDGQGFMSLQLTSSGQHAEVVFYDVFGRVLHTWRLSKHPAYSSI
;
A
#
# COMPACT_ATOMS: atom_id res chain seq x y z
N MET A 1 -7.20 -0.48 -2.37
CA MET A 1 -5.89 0.18 -2.39
C MET A 1 -5.96 1.30 -3.39
N ALA A 2 -5.44 2.46 -2.98
CA ALA A 2 -5.07 3.53 -3.89
C ALA A 2 -4.11 2.98 -4.96
N SER A 3 -4.19 3.50 -6.17
CA SER A 3 -3.38 3.08 -7.31
C SER A 3 -2.28 4.04 -7.69
N MET A 4 -2.20 5.16 -6.96
CA MET A 4 -1.08 6.07 -6.98
C MET A 4 0.21 5.37 -6.56
N THR A 5 1.12 5.19 -7.49
CA THR A 5 2.51 4.82 -7.21
C THR A 5 3.33 6.10 -6.99
N PRO A 6 4.05 6.25 -5.86
CA PRO A 6 5.01 7.33 -5.73
C PRO A 6 6.09 7.19 -6.82
N PRO A 7 6.65 8.30 -7.31
CA PRO A 7 7.73 8.25 -8.29
C PRO A 7 8.95 7.48 -7.73
N PRO A 8 9.79 6.89 -8.60
CA PRO A 8 10.98 6.13 -8.22
C PRO A 8 12.01 6.94 -7.41
N MET A 9 11.94 8.29 -7.44
CA MET A 9 12.60 9.18 -6.48
C MET A 9 11.56 10.11 -5.85
N LEU A 10 11.48 10.17 -4.52
CA LEU A 10 10.67 11.16 -3.81
C LEU A 10 11.32 12.54 -3.96
N THR A 11 10.85 13.32 -4.95
CA THR A 11 11.16 14.74 -5.04
C THR A 11 10.47 15.50 -3.90
N SER A 12 11.13 16.54 -3.37
CA SER A 12 10.49 17.37 -2.35
C SER A 12 9.32 18.15 -2.94
N PRO A 13 8.32 18.59 -2.14
CA PRO A 13 7.25 19.45 -2.62
C PRO A 13 7.76 20.74 -3.29
N ARG A 14 8.93 21.23 -2.86
CA ARG A 14 9.63 22.39 -3.43
C ARG A 14 10.21 22.09 -4.81
N ASP A 15 10.79 20.91 -5.01
CA ASP A 15 11.31 20.47 -6.30
C ASP A 15 10.18 20.27 -7.30
N ASP A 16 9.09 19.63 -6.87
CA ASP A 16 7.89 19.47 -7.70
C ASP A 16 7.27 20.81 -8.09
N ALA A 17 7.17 21.75 -7.15
CA ALA A 17 6.71 23.10 -7.44
C ALA A 17 7.63 23.80 -8.46
N THR A 18 8.94 23.58 -8.37
CA THR A 18 9.92 24.13 -9.30
C THR A 18 9.80 23.50 -10.69
N GLN A 19 9.68 22.18 -10.78
CA GLN A 19 9.48 21.48 -12.05
C GLN A 19 8.15 21.83 -12.70
N LEU A 20 7.06 21.97 -11.93
CA LEU A 20 5.80 22.47 -12.44
C LEU A 20 5.94 23.89 -13.00
N HIS A 21 6.66 24.77 -12.29
CA HIS A 21 6.91 26.11 -12.81
C HIS A 21 7.69 26.11 -14.12
N LEU A 22 8.70 25.23 -14.25
CA LEU A 22 9.45 25.03 -15.49
C LEU A 22 8.56 24.49 -16.61
N ALA A 23 7.65 23.56 -16.32
CA ALA A 23 6.69 23.03 -17.29
C ALA A 23 5.73 24.10 -17.85
N PHE A 24 5.57 25.23 -17.15
CA PHE A 24 4.77 26.37 -17.60
C PHE A 24 5.59 27.50 -18.27
N LYS A 25 6.90 27.30 -18.54
CA LYS A 25 7.73 28.31 -19.21
C LYS A 25 7.68 28.16 -20.73
N GLY A 26 7.66 29.29 -21.43
CA GLY A 26 7.69 29.34 -22.89
C GLY A 26 6.30 29.50 -23.51
N PHE A 27 6.20 29.24 -24.82
CA PHE A 27 4.92 29.23 -25.53
C PHE A 27 4.29 27.84 -25.39
N GLY A 28 3.26 27.72 -24.54
CA GLY A 28 2.59 26.47 -24.22
C GLY A 28 2.99 25.87 -22.87
N CYS A 29 2.51 24.65 -22.61
CA CYS A 29 2.67 23.93 -21.35
C CYS A 29 3.13 22.50 -21.62
N ASP A 30 4.20 22.06 -20.94
CA ASP A 30 4.61 20.65 -20.93
C ASP A 30 3.60 19.84 -20.10
N THR A 31 2.50 19.51 -20.75
CA THR A 31 1.37 18.78 -20.15
C THR A 31 1.79 17.40 -19.67
N ALA A 32 2.75 16.76 -20.34
CA ALA A 32 3.27 15.46 -19.94
C ALA A 32 4.03 15.55 -18.61
N ALA A 33 4.90 16.56 -18.44
CA ALA A 33 5.59 16.81 -17.18
C ALA A 33 4.60 17.10 -16.04
N VAL A 34 3.58 17.93 -16.28
CA VAL A 34 2.53 18.22 -15.30
C VAL A 34 1.81 16.95 -14.84
N ILE A 35 1.41 16.09 -15.77
CA ILE A 35 0.74 14.81 -15.47
C ILE A 35 1.70 13.88 -14.71
N ASN A 36 2.94 13.73 -15.16
CA ASN A 36 3.92 12.85 -14.54
C ASN A 36 4.25 13.24 -13.10
N ILE A 37 4.23 14.53 -12.78
CA ILE A 37 4.37 14.98 -11.40
C ILE A 37 3.06 14.71 -10.64
N LEU A 38 1.95 15.35 -11.04
CA LEU A 38 0.75 15.40 -10.22
C LEU A 38 0.01 14.06 -10.10
N ALA A 39 -0.02 13.24 -11.14
CA ALA A 39 -0.68 11.94 -11.12
C ALA A 39 0.00 10.92 -10.18
N HIS A 40 1.23 11.22 -9.73
CA HIS A 40 2.03 10.39 -8.82
C HIS A 40 2.26 11.06 -7.45
N ARG A 41 1.43 12.05 -7.08
CA ARG A 41 1.42 12.67 -5.74
C ARG A 41 0.07 12.53 -5.08
N ASP A 42 -0.01 12.04 -3.84
CA ASP A 42 -1.26 11.93 -3.09
C ASP A 42 -1.83 13.31 -2.70
N GLY A 43 -3.05 13.35 -2.16
CA GLY A 43 -3.71 14.60 -1.77
C GLY A 43 -2.92 15.47 -0.81
N THR A 44 -2.13 14.86 0.10
CA THR A 44 -1.28 15.61 1.02
C THR A 44 -0.10 16.21 0.27
N GLN A 45 0.57 15.42 -0.58
CA GLN A 45 1.69 15.88 -1.39
C GLN A 45 1.25 17.01 -2.34
N ARG A 46 0.09 16.88 -3.01
CA ARG A 46 -0.46 17.94 -3.88
C ARG A 46 -0.81 19.21 -3.10
N MET A 47 -1.26 19.10 -1.85
CA MET A 47 -1.48 20.26 -0.98
C MET A 47 -0.15 20.96 -0.65
N LEU A 48 0.88 20.21 -0.27
CA LEU A 48 2.21 20.78 0.03
C LEU A 48 2.84 21.43 -1.21
N ILE A 49 2.70 20.81 -2.39
CA ILE A 49 3.17 21.40 -3.66
C ILE A 49 2.48 22.73 -3.93
N GLN A 50 1.17 22.84 -3.67
CA GLN A 50 0.45 24.10 -3.81
C GLN A 50 0.97 25.19 -2.85
N GLN A 51 1.29 24.81 -1.61
CA GLN A 51 1.86 25.73 -0.62
C GLN A 51 3.25 26.21 -1.04
N GLU A 52 4.15 25.29 -1.43
CA GLU A 52 5.50 25.62 -1.91
C GLU A 52 5.45 26.46 -3.19
N TYR A 53 4.59 26.12 -4.15
CA TYR A 53 4.45 26.90 -5.38
C TYR A 53 4.00 28.34 -5.09
N ARG A 54 3.09 28.52 -4.12
CA ARG A 54 2.68 29.85 -3.66
C ARG A 54 3.82 30.60 -2.97
N ALA A 55 4.60 29.92 -2.13
CA ALA A 55 5.73 30.51 -1.43
C ALA A 55 6.85 30.94 -2.39
N LEU A 56 7.19 30.11 -3.38
CA LEU A 56 8.27 30.37 -4.33
C LEU A 56 7.92 31.41 -5.38
N TYR A 57 6.69 31.40 -5.89
CA TYR A 57 6.32 32.15 -7.10
C TYR A 57 5.24 33.21 -6.87
N SER A 58 4.72 33.35 -5.64
CA SER A 58 3.63 34.26 -5.30
C SER A 58 2.40 34.10 -6.21
N LYS A 59 2.19 32.88 -6.74
CA LYS A 59 1.12 32.53 -7.68
C LYS A 59 0.35 31.32 -7.18
N ASP A 60 -0.93 31.26 -7.49
CA ASP A 60 -1.77 30.12 -7.19
C ASP A 60 -1.58 29.02 -8.26
N LEU A 61 -1.10 27.84 -7.85
CA LEU A 61 -0.83 26.73 -8.75
C LEU A 61 -2.10 26.27 -9.48
N ARG A 62 -3.25 26.26 -8.80
CA ARG A 62 -4.52 25.81 -9.39
C ARG A 62 -5.01 26.77 -10.47
N LYS A 63 -4.87 28.09 -10.26
CA LYS A 63 -5.12 29.12 -11.29
C LYS A 63 -4.17 28.94 -12.48
N ARG A 64 -2.89 28.66 -12.22
CA ARG A 64 -1.92 28.43 -13.30
C ARG A 64 -2.25 27.17 -14.11
N LEU A 65 -2.53 26.04 -13.45
CA LEU A 65 -2.99 24.82 -14.12
C LEU A 65 -4.27 25.08 -14.94
N SER A 66 -5.18 25.92 -14.45
CA SER A 66 -6.39 26.29 -15.18
C SER A 66 -6.11 27.13 -16.43
N SER A 67 -5.10 28.01 -16.42
CA SER A 67 -4.74 28.82 -17.59
C SER A 67 -3.92 28.05 -18.62
N GLU A 68 -3.11 27.09 -18.17
CA GLU A 68 -2.16 26.35 -19.01
C GLU A 68 -2.74 25.08 -19.63
N LEU A 69 -3.71 24.44 -18.96
CA LEU A 69 -4.33 23.21 -19.45
C LEU A 69 -5.68 23.50 -20.11
N SER A 70 -6.11 22.62 -21.00
CA SER A 70 -7.42 22.69 -21.67
C SER A 70 -8.17 21.35 -21.63
N GLY A 71 -9.44 21.37 -22.03
CA GLY A 71 -10.27 20.18 -22.24
C GLY A 71 -10.35 19.20 -21.06
N ASN A 72 -10.31 17.92 -21.39
CA ASN A 72 -10.43 16.82 -20.43
C ASN A 72 -9.27 16.73 -19.45
N VAL A 73 -8.05 17.06 -19.90
CA VAL A 73 -6.85 17.07 -19.04
C VAL A 73 -6.98 18.12 -17.95
N LYS A 74 -7.37 19.36 -18.32
CA LYS A 74 -7.67 20.42 -17.35
C LYS A 74 -8.70 19.95 -16.33
N ARG A 75 -9.81 19.36 -16.79
CA ARG A 75 -10.88 18.88 -15.91
C ARG A 75 -10.38 17.81 -14.94
N ALA A 76 -9.62 16.83 -15.42
CA ALA A 76 -9.08 15.76 -14.60
C ALA A 76 -8.09 16.28 -13.56
N ILE A 77 -7.13 17.10 -13.98
CA ILE A 77 -6.10 17.66 -13.09
C ILE A 77 -6.70 18.61 -12.05
N LEU A 78 -7.61 19.52 -12.43
CA LEU A 78 -8.22 20.43 -11.47
C LEU A 78 -9.11 19.72 -10.44
N LEU A 79 -9.77 18.62 -10.82
CA LEU A 79 -10.47 17.76 -9.86
C LEU A 79 -9.48 17.00 -8.97
N TRP A 80 -8.38 16.52 -9.55
CA TRP A 80 -7.34 15.78 -8.86
C TRP A 80 -6.62 16.60 -7.79
N MET A 81 -6.38 17.90 -8.04
CA MET A 81 -5.73 18.80 -7.08
C MET A 81 -6.47 18.94 -5.74
N ASN A 82 -7.76 18.59 -5.68
CA ASN A 82 -8.51 18.54 -4.43
C ASN A 82 -8.14 17.26 -3.65
N ASP A 83 -8.17 17.33 -2.33
CA ASP A 83 -8.22 16.12 -1.50
C ASP A 83 -9.52 15.31 -1.80
N PRO A 84 -9.60 14.03 -1.41
CA PRO A 84 -10.74 13.18 -1.75
C PRO A 84 -12.12 13.76 -1.37
N ALA A 85 -12.25 14.40 -0.22
CA ALA A 85 -13.54 14.92 0.25
C ALA A 85 -13.91 16.24 -0.45
N ALA A 86 -12.94 17.13 -0.70
CA ALA A 86 -13.14 18.31 -1.55
C ALA A 86 -13.40 17.97 -3.02
N ARG A 87 -12.84 16.86 -3.51
CA ARG A 87 -13.12 16.34 -4.85
C ARG A 87 -14.56 15.88 -4.98
N ASP A 88 -15.05 15.11 -4.02
CA ASP A 88 -16.47 14.72 -3.96
C ASP A 88 -17.36 15.97 -3.83
N ALA A 89 -16.96 16.96 -3.01
CA ALA A 89 -17.61 18.28 -2.86
C ALA A 89 -17.84 18.93 -4.23
N THR A 90 -16.75 19.06 -4.96
CA THR A 90 -16.71 19.70 -6.28
C THR A 90 -17.53 18.91 -7.32
N ILE A 91 -17.41 17.57 -7.33
CA ILE A 91 -18.15 16.74 -8.29
C ILE A 91 -19.66 16.88 -8.08
N VAL A 92 -20.13 16.80 -6.83
CA VAL A 92 -21.57 16.91 -6.54
C VAL A 92 -22.07 18.33 -6.78
N ARG A 93 -21.31 19.35 -6.42
CA ARG A 93 -21.69 20.75 -6.70
C ARG A 93 -21.83 21.00 -8.19
N HIS A 94 -20.87 20.56 -9.01
CA HIS A 94 -20.98 20.68 -10.46
C HIS A 94 -22.15 19.87 -11.03
N ALA A 95 -22.43 18.69 -10.47
CA ALA A 95 -23.53 17.84 -10.93
C ALA A 95 -24.92 18.40 -10.58
N LEU A 96 -25.05 19.13 -9.47
CA LEU A 96 -26.31 19.74 -9.02
C LEU A 96 -26.47 21.20 -9.44
N SER A 97 -25.40 21.93 -9.70
CA SER A 97 -25.47 23.39 -9.90
C SER A 97 -24.57 23.91 -11.02
N GLY A 98 -23.98 23.02 -11.82
CA GLY A 98 -23.23 23.41 -13.02
C GLY A 98 -24.14 23.75 -14.20
N ASP A 99 -23.52 24.19 -15.30
CA ASP A 99 -24.21 24.60 -16.54
C ASP A 99 -25.12 23.50 -17.12
N SER A 100 -24.80 22.23 -16.83
CA SER A 100 -25.65 21.09 -17.13
C SER A 100 -25.83 20.23 -15.88
N ILE A 101 -27.09 19.98 -15.54
CA ILE A 101 -27.46 19.16 -14.38
C ILE A 101 -27.22 17.68 -14.71
N ASP A 102 -26.35 17.02 -13.94
CA ASP A 102 -26.08 15.58 -14.04
C ASP A 102 -26.48 14.86 -12.75
N LEU A 103 -27.79 14.66 -12.59
CA LEU A 103 -28.34 13.91 -11.45
C LEU A 103 -27.81 12.47 -11.36
N LYS A 104 -27.28 11.90 -12.47
CA LYS A 104 -26.69 10.55 -12.45
C LYS A 104 -25.35 10.58 -11.72
N ALA A 105 -24.51 11.58 -12.00
CA ALA A 105 -23.23 11.79 -11.31
C ALA A 105 -23.44 12.10 -9.81
N ALA A 106 -24.35 13.03 -9.48
CA ALA A 106 -24.65 13.37 -8.08
C ALA A 106 -25.12 12.14 -7.29
N THR A 107 -26.05 11.36 -7.87
CA THR A 107 -26.55 10.13 -7.26
C THR A 107 -25.44 9.09 -7.09
N GLU A 108 -24.59 8.88 -8.10
CA GLU A 108 -23.48 7.94 -8.02
C GLU A 108 -22.53 8.31 -6.87
N VAL A 109 -22.11 9.57 -6.79
CA VAL A 109 -21.18 10.01 -5.74
C VAL A 109 -21.81 9.89 -4.36
N ILE A 110 -23.01 10.43 -4.15
CA ILE A 110 -23.66 10.38 -2.83
C ILE A 110 -23.90 8.93 -2.39
N CYS A 111 -24.49 8.10 -3.25
CA CYS A 111 -24.92 6.74 -2.89
C CYS A 111 -23.79 5.71 -2.82
N SER A 112 -22.57 6.03 -3.27
CA SER A 112 -21.41 5.12 -3.23
C SER A 112 -20.38 5.47 -2.17
N ARG A 113 -20.64 6.50 -1.34
CA ARG A 113 -19.76 6.91 -0.24
C ARG A 113 -20.20 6.29 1.09
N THR A 114 -19.25 6.10 2.00
CA THR A 114 -19.53 5.63 3.36
C THR A 114 -20.10 6.76 4.21
N PRO A 115 -20.74 6.47 5.36
CA PRO A 115 -21.16 7.49 6.32
C PRO A 115 -20.05 8.47 6.68
N THR A 116 -18.86 7.96 7.03
CA THR A 116 -17.68 8.78 7.34
C THR A 116 -17.27 9.67 6.18
N GLN A 117 -17.22 9.14 4.95
CA GLN A 117 -16.91 9.92 3.75
C GLN A 117 -17.93 11.03 3.51
N ILE A 118 -19.22 10.74 3.66
CA ILE A 118 -20.30 11.72 3.47
C ILE A 118 -20.22 12.84 4.51
N GLN A 119 -19.91 12.53 5.77
CA GLN A 119 -19.77 13.54 6.82
C GLN A 119 -18.68 14.55 6.47
N HIS A 120 -17.49 14.09 6.10
CA HIS A 120 -16.37 14.98 5.69
C HIS A 120 -16.72 15.77 4.43
N PHE A 121 -17.26 15.09 3.41
CA PHE A 121 -17.68 15.71 2.15
C PHE A 121 -18.75 16.80 2.37
N ARG A 122 -19.72 16.61 3.28
CA ARG A 122 -20.73 17.63 3.64
C ARG A 122 -20.14 18.86 4.29
N GLN A 123 -19.22 18.69 5.24
CA GLN A 123 -18.55 19.80 5.90
C GLN A 123 -17.73 20.62 4.90
N ILE A 124 -16.98 19.96 4.03
CA ILE A 124 -16.18 20.62 3.00
C ILE A 124 -17.06 21.27 1.94
N TYR A 125 -18.19 20.67 1.58
CA TYR A 125 -19.15 21.27 0.63
C TYR A 125 -19.58 22.67 1.09
N PHE A 126 -20.00 22.79 2.35
CA PHE A 126 -20.36 24.09 2.91
C PHE A 126 -19.16 25.04 2.95
N ALA A 127 -17.99 24.56 3.39
CA ALA A 127 -16.78 25.38 3.46
C ALA A 127 -16.33 25.94 2.10
N LEU A 128 -16.51 25.18 1.01
CA LEU A 128 -16.10 25.58 -0.34
C LEU A 128 -17.13 26.48 -1.05
N PHE A 129 -18.43 26.28 -0.80
CA PHE A 129 -19.48 26.89 -1.61
C PHE A 129 -20.44 27.80 -0.84
N GLY A 130 -20.36 27.84 0.50
CA GLY A 130 -21.24 28.64 1.34
C GLY A 130 -22.71 28.20 1.33
N VAL A 131 -23.00 27.02 0.77
CA VAL A 131 -24.36 26.45 0.66
C VAL A 131 -24.33 25.03 1.21
N TYR A 132 -25.38 24.64 1.93
CA TYR A 132 -25.55 23.26 2.39
C TYR A 132 -25.90 22.35 1.22
N MET A 133 -25.23 21.20 1.13
CA MET A 133 -25.47 20.22 0.07
C MET A 133 -26.93 19.78 0.00
N GLU A 134 -27.61 19.71 1.15
CA GLU A 134 -29.02 19.40 1.29
C GLU A 134 -29.90 20.40 0.53
N HIS A 135 -29.56 21.69 0.53
CA HIS A 135 -30.33 22.70 -0.20
C HIS A 135 -30.19 22.53 -1.73
N ASP A 136 -28.99 22.18 -2.20
CA ASP A 136 -28.79 21.87 -3.62
C ASP A 136 -29.50 20.58 -4.02
N ILE A 137 -29.45 19.54 -3.18
CA ILE A 137 -30.22 18.31 -3.40
C ILE A 137 -31.71 18.63 -3.45
N GLU A 138 -32.21 19.42 -2.51
CA GLU A 138 -33.62 19.78 -2.42
C GLU A 138 -34.09 20.61 -3.62
N SER A 139 -33.28 21.54 -4.11
CA SER A 139 -33.65 22.37 -5.26
C SER A 139 -33.60 21.62 -6.59
N GLN A 140 -32.70 20.65 -6.74
CA GLN A 140 -32.36 20.06 -8.05
C GLN A 140 -32.93 18.66 -8.27
N THR A 141 -33.44 18.02 -7.22
CA THR A 141 -34.05 16.69 -7.32
C THR A 141 -35.54 16.73 -7.02
N SER A 142 -36.26 15.63 -7.26
CA SER A 142 -37.70 15.55 -7.04
C SER A 142 -38.15 14.15 -6.60
N GLY A 143 -39.39 14.04 -6.13
CA GLY A 143 -40.02 12.77 -5.75
C GLY A 143 -39.21 11.96 -4.74
N ASP A 144 -39.24 10.63 -4.88
CA ASP A 144 -38.57 9.71 -3.95
C ASP A 144 -37.05 9.68 -4.13
N HIS A 145 -36.54 10.17 -5.26
CA HIS A 145 -35.11 10.40 -5.44
C HIS A 145 -34.59 11.48 -4.49
N LYS A 146 -35.30 12.61 -4.38
CA LYS A 146 -34.99 13.67 -3.41
C LYS A 146 -35.00 13.11 -1.99
N LYS A 147 -36.09 12.43 -1.61
CA LYS A 147 -36.25 11.87 -0.27
C LYS A 147 -35.13 10.88 0.07
N LEU A 148 -34.76 10.01 -0.88
CA LEU A 148 -33.66 9.08 -0.70
C LEU A 148 -32.35 9.80 -0.45
N LEU A 149 -31.97 10.77 -1.29
CA LEU A 149 -30.69 11.46 -1.15
C LEU A 149 -30.61 12.26 0.15
N LEU A 150 -31.65 13.05 0.48
CA LEU A 150 -31.70 13.82 1.72
C LEU A 150 -31.60 12.93 2.95
N MET A 151 -32.33 11.81 2.98
CA MET A 151 -32.24 10.84 4.07
C MET A 151 -30.85 10.19 4.13
N TYR A 152 -30.29 9.82 2.97
CA TYR A 152 -28.99 9.15 2.89
C TYR A 152 -27.82 10.06 3.32
N VAL A 153 -27.87 11.36 3.04
CA VAL A 153 -26.81 12.29 3.49
C VAL A 153 -26.95 12.66 4.98
N SER A 154 -28.17 12.63 5.50
CA SER A 154 -28.46 13.08 6.88
C SER A 154 -28.38 11.96 7.92
N THR A 155 -28.58 10.70 7.52
CA THR A 155 -28.66 9.58 8.46
C THR A 155 -27.26 9.05 8.82
N PRO A 156 -26.87 9.06 10.11
CA PRO A 156 -25.66 8.40 10.57
C PRO A 156 -25.90 6.88 10.55
N ARG A 157 -25.26 6.17 9.61
CA ARG A 157 -25.35 4.70 9.53
C ARG A 157 -24.19 4.06 10.29
N TYR A 158 -24.48 2.98 11.00
CA TYR A 158 -23.49 2.15 11.67
C TYR A 158 -22.58 1.41 10.66
N GLU A 159 -21.27 1.42 10.91
CA GLU A 159 -20.24 0.78 10.05
C GLU A 159 -19.67 -0.53 10.63
N GLY A 160 -20.17 -0.99 11.79
CA GLY A 160 -19.74 -2.24 12.43
C GLY A 160 -20.58 -3.48 12.02
N PRO A 161 -20.44 -4.59 12.76
CA PRO A 161 -21.12 -5.86 12.49
C PRO A 161 -22.66 -5.74 12.46
N PHE A 162 -23.33 -6.56 11.67
CA PHE A 162 -24.79 -6.57 11.57
C PHE A 162 -25.44 -7.65 12.44
N ASP A 163 -26.69 -7.42 12.84
CA ASP A 163 -27.53 -8.41 13.53
C ASP A 163 -28.33 -9.23 12.51
N ALA A 164 -28.13 -10.56 12.53
CA ALA A 164 -28.79 -11.50 11.62
C ALA A 164 -30.34 -11.47 11.74
N VAL A 165 -30.89 -11.23 12.92
CA VAL A 165 -32.34 -11.14 13.14
C VAL A 165 -32.90 -9.90 12.43
N ILE A 166 -32.17 -8.79 12.49
CA ILE A 166 -32.56 -7.55 11.80
C ILE A 166 -32.43 -7.72 10.29
N VAL A 167 -31.40 -8.42 9.80
CA VAL A 167 -31.23 -8.74 8.37
C VAL A 167 -32.45 -9.48 7.82
N GLU A 168 -32.88 -10.54 8.49
CA GLU A 168 -34.07 -11.29 8.09
C GLU A 168 -35.34 -10.43 8.10
N LYS A 169 -35.50 -9.61 9.15
CA LYS A 169 -36.64 -8.71 9.29
C LYS A 169 -36.70 -7.68 8.17
N ASP A 170 -35.58 -7.04 7.85
CA ASP A 170 -35.50 -6.04 6.79
C ASP A 170 -35.76 -6.68 5.42
N GLY A 171 -35.22 -7.88 5.15
CA GLY A 171 -35.51 -8.62 3.92
C GLY A 171 -37.00 -8.94 3.76
N LYS A 172 -37.66 -9.42 4.82
CA LYS A 172 -39.12 -9.65 4.83
C LYS A 172 -39.91 -8.35 4.65
N THR A 173 -39.42 -7.26 5.22
CA THR A 173 -40.06 -5.93 5.14
C THR A 173 -39.98 -5.37 3.72
N LEU A 174 -38.83 -5.48 3.06
CA LEU A 174 -38.65 -5.07 1.66
C LEU A 174 -39.55 -5.88 0.70
N TYR A 175 -39.67 -7.19 0.91
CA TYR A 175 -40.55 -8.02 0.09
C TYR A 175 -42.02 -7.60 0.22
N LYS A 176 -42.47 -7.33 1.45
CA LYS A 176 -43.83 -6.82 1.71
C LYS A 176 -44.07 -5.42 1.12
N ALA A 177 -43.03 -4.59 1.12
CA ALA A 177 -43.08 -3.22 0.61
C ALA A 177 -43.02 -3.13 -0.91
N GLY A 178 -42.49 -4.14 -1.60
CA GLY A 178 -42.49 -4.21 -3.07
C GLY A 178 -43.43 -5.30 -3.56
N GLU A 179 -42.89 -6.49 -3.77
CA GLU A 179 -43.51 -7.54 -4.56
C GLU A 179 -44.81 -8.14 -3.98
N LYS A 180 -45.05 -8.01 -2.67
CA LYS A 180 -46.27 -8.55 -2.02
C LYS A 180 -47.46 -7.60 -2.03
N ARG A 181 -47.40 -6.49 -2.76
CA ARG A 181 -48.48 -5.48 -2.82
C ARG A 181 -48.61 -4.91 -4.23
N LEU A 182 -49.74 -4.24 -4.48
CA LEU A 182 -49.91 -3.45 -5.70
C LEU A 182 -49.29 -2.06 -5.48
N GLY A 183 -48.41 -1.65 -6.40
CA GLY A 183 -47.54 -0.48 -6.24
C GLY A 183 -46.42 -0.72 -5.22
N THR A 184 -45.43 0.15 -5.17
CA THR A 184 -44.31 0.02 -4.22
C THR A 184 -44.52 0.95 -3.04
N ASP A 185 -44.04 0.57 -1.85
CA ASP A 185 -43.92 1.46 -0.69
C ASP A 185 -42.50 2.03 -0.66
N GLU A 186 -42.31 3.14 -1.38
CA GLU A 186 -41.02 3.79 -1.54
C GLU A 186 -40.46 4.27 -0.21
N LYS A 187 -41.31 4.66 0.75
CA LYS A 187 -40.90 5.12 2.09
C LYS A 187 -40.16 4.01 2.83
N THR A 188 -40.66 2.78 2.75
CA THR A 188 -39.98 1.63 3.37
C THR A 188 -38.63 1.34 2.72
N PHE A 189 -38.54 1.40 1.39
CA PHE A 189 -37.26 1.28 0.68
C PHE A 189 -36.28 2.38 1.09
N ILE A 190 -36.73 3.64 1.14
CA ILE A 190 -35.91 4.78 1.56
C ILE A 190 -35.37 4.55 2.97
N ASN A 191 -36.22 4.22 3.93
CA ASN A 191 -35.81 4.04 5.34
C ASN A 191 -34.73 2.96 5.50
N ILE A 192 -34.90 1.81 4.85
CA ILE A 192 -33.93 0.71 4.97
C ILE A 192 -32.62 1.06 4.24
N PHE A 193 -32.69 1.55 3.01
CA PHE A 193 -31.49 1.82 2.21
C PHE A 193 -30.69 3.03 2.71
N SER A 194 -31.33 3.99 3.39
CA SER A 194 -30.64 5.14 3.99
C SER A 194 -30.20 4.92 5.43
N GLY A 195 -30.83 4.00 6.16
CA GLY A 195 -30.56 3.72 7.57
C GLY A 195 -29.63 2.55 7.86
N ARG A 196 -29.34 1.67 6.89
CA ARG A 196 -28.50 0.49 7.11
C ARG A 196 -27.10 0.63 6.53
N GLY A 197 -26.11 0.12 7.26
CA GLY A 197 -24.71 0.04 6.81
C GLY A 197 -24.50 -0.95 5.66
N ARG A 198 -23.33 -0.91 5.02
CA ARG A 198 -23.02 -1.73 3.83
C ARG A 198 -23.06 -3.23 4.12
N GLN A 199 -22.41 -3.67 5.21
CA GLN A 199 -22.37 -5.09 5.56
C GLN A 199 -23.78 -5.65 5.79
N HIS A 200 -24.63 -4.88 6.48
CA HIS A 200 -26.04 -5.22 6.69
C HIS A 200 -26.80 -5.34 5.36
N LEU A 201 -26.70 -4.35 4.47
CA LEU A 201 -27.41 -4.37 3.18
C LEU A 201 -26.93 -5.51 2.26
N ALA A 202 -25.64 -5.85 2.29
CA ALA A 202 -25.11 -7.01 1.58
C ALA A 202 -25.68 -8.32 2.15
N ALA A 203 -25.80 -8.43 3.47
CA ALA A 203 -26.42 -9.58 4.12
C ALA A 203 -27.93 -9.67 3.81
N VAL A 204 -28.64 -8.54 3.79
CA VAL A 204 -30.05 -8.48 3.37
C VAL A 204 -30.21 -8.95 1.92
N ASN A 205 -29.32 -8.54 1.01
CA ASN A 205 -29.37 -9.00 -0.38
C ASN A 205 -29.26 -10.54 -0.48
N ARG A 206 -28.36 -11.16 0.30
CA ARG A 206 -28.20 -12.62 0.36
C ARG A 206 -29.43 -13.30 0.97
N ALA A 207 -29.86 -12.87 2.16
CA ALA A 207 -31.02 -13.44 2.83
C ALA A 207 -32.32 -13.30 2.01
N TYR A 208 -32.47 -12.20 1.25
CA TYR A 208 -33.58 -12.01 0.33
C TYR A 208 -33.56 -13.03 -0.80
N HIS A 209 -32.39 -13.26 -1.41
CA HIS A 209 -32.21 -14.27 -2.45
C HIS A 209 -32.58 -15.67 -1.95
N ASP A 210 -32.01 -16.07 -0.81
CA ASP A 210 -32.21 -17.41 -0.24
C ASP A 210 -33.67 -17.67 0.11
N LYS A 211 -34.40 -16.62 0.52
CA LYS A 211 -35.80 -16.73 0.93
C LYS A 211 -36.80 -16.67 -0.23
N TYR A 212 -36.53 -15.86 -1.26
CA TYR A 212 -37.52 -15.53 -2.30
C TYR A 212 -37.15 -16.05 -3.70
N GLY A 213 -35.98 -16.67 -3.85
CA GLY A 213 -35.54 -17.30 -5.10
C GLY A 213 -35.00 -16.34 -6.15
N HIS A 214 -34.86 -15.04 -5.84
CA HIS A 214 -34.19 -14.06 -6.69
C HIS A 214 -33.60 -12.91 -5.88
N SER A 215 -32.62 -12.21 -6.46
CA SER A 215 -31.91 -11.14 -5.76
C SER A 215 -32.77 -9.92 -5.46
N LEU A 216 -32.46 -9.23 -4.35
CA LEU A 216 -33.07 -7.93 -4.05
C LEU A 216 -32.82 -6.91 -5.16
N GLU A 217 -31.67 -7.00 -5.86
CA GLU A 217 -31.41 -6.18 -7.05
C GLU A 217 -32.47 -6.39 -8.15
N LYS A 218 -32.93 -7.63 -8.38
CA LYS A 218 -34.00 -7.92 -9.36
C LYS A 218 -35.32 -7.30 -8.91
N ALA A 219 -35.66 -7.42 -7.63
CA ALA A 219 -36.85 -6.79 -7.06
C ALA A 219 -36.81 -5.26 -7.23
N VAL A 220 -35.73 -4.59 -6.81
CA VAL A 220 -35.55 -3.14 -6.98
C VAL A 220 -35.70 -2.72 -8.45
N LYS A 221 -35.14 -3.48 -9.40
CA LYS A 221 -35.25 -3.16 -10.84
C LYS A 221 -36.68 -3.18 -11.37
N LYS A 222 -37.50 -4.11 -10.86
CA LYS A 222 -38.89 -4.33 -11.25
C LYS A 222 -39.82 -3.30 -10.61
N GLU A 223 -39.61 -3.04 -9.32
CA GLU A 223 -40.49 -2.22 -8.48
C GLU A 223 -40.24 -0.72 -8.66
N THR A 224 -39.03 -0.30 -9.04
CA THR A 224 -38.66 1.12 -9.07
C THR A 224 -38.19 1.60 -10.45
N SER A 225 -38.20 2.91 -10.66
CA SER A 225 -37.82 3.54 -11.94
C SER A 225 -36.95 4.80 -11.76
N GLY A 226 -36.49 5.37 -12.87
CA GLY A 226 -35.78 6.66 -12.90
C GLY A 226 -34.53 6.76 -12.01
N HIS A 227 -34.33 7.94 -11.44
CA HIS A 227 -33.20 8.25 -10.55
C HIS A 227 -33.33 7.58 -9.17
N PHE A 228 -34.56 7.34 -8.70
CA PHE A 228 -34.81 6.61 -7.46
C PHE A 228 -34.27 5.18 -7.53
N LYS A 229 -34.61 4.44 -8.60
CA LYS A 229 -34.01 3.12 -8.90
C LYS A 229 -32.49 3.18 -8.93
N ARG A 230 -31.92 4.20 -9.57
CA ARG A 230 -30.47 4.34 -9.70
C ARG A 230 -29.80 4.52 -8.34
N GLY A 231 -30.39 5.31 -7.45
CA GLY A 231 -29.91 5.47 -6.08
C GLY A 231 -29.89 4.15 -5.33
N LEU A 232 -31.04 3.46 -5.25
CA LEU A 232 -31.17 2.16 -4.57
C LEU A 232 -30.18 1.12 -5.11
N LEU A 233 -30.06 1.00 -6.43
CA LEU A 233 -29.13 0.06 -7.06
C LEU A 233 -27.67 0.43 -6.83
N THR A 234 -27.34 1.72 -6.75
CA THR A 234 -25.97 2.16 -6.44
C THR A 234 -25.60 1.81 -5.01
N ILE A 235 -26.48 2.09 -4.06
CA ILE A 235 -26.31 1.72 -2.64
C ILE A 235 -26.12 0.21 -2.52
N LEU A 236 -27.03 -0.59 -3.09
CA LEU A 236 -26.99 -2.05 -2.97
C LEU A 236 -25.74 -2.67 -3.60
N ARG A 237 -25.35 -2.22 -4.79
CA ARG A 237 -24.17 -2.75 -5.48
C ARG A 237 -22.87 -2.33 -4.81
N CYS A 238 -22.80 -1.11 -4.25
CA CYS A 238 -21.65 -0.68 -3.46
C CYS A 238 -21.58 -1.36 -2.10
N ALA A 239 -22.72 -1.79 -1.54
CA ALA A 239 -22.75 -2.63 -0.35
C ALA A 239 -22.25 -4.04 -0.64
N ASP A 240 -22.63 -4.62 -1.79
CA ASP A 240 -22.23 -5.97 -2.21
C ASP A 240 -20.75 -6.05 -2.64
N ASN A 241 -20.35 -5.26 -3.65
CA ASN A 241 -18.97 -5.19 -4.11
C ASN A 241 -18.72 -3.84 -4.84
N PRO A 242 -18.12 -2.85 -4.17
CA PRO A 242 -17.87 -1.54 -4.76
C PRO A 242 -16.88 -1.58 -5.93
N GLY A 243 -15.88 -2.47 -5.88
CA GLY A 243 -14.91 -2.68 -6.97
C GLY A 243 -15.62 -3.13 -8.26
N LYS A 244 -16.51 -4.12 -8.15
CA LYS A 244 -17.34 -4.62 -9.24
C LYS A 244 -18.28 -3.55 -9.80
N TYR A 245 -18.89 -2.75 -8.93
CA TYR A 245 -19.73 -1.62 -9.33
C TYR A 245 -18.95 -0.63 -10.21
N PHE A 246 -17.83 -0.11 -9.72
CA PHE A 246 -17.06 0.88 -10.47
C PHE A 246 -16.38 0.30 -11.72
N ALA A 247 -15.99 -0.98 -11.70
CA ALA A 247 -15.52 -1.67 -12.90
C ALA A 247 -16.60 -1.69 -13.99
N THR A 248 -17.86 -1.94 -13.60
CA THR A 248 -19.01 -1.88 -14.52
C THR A 248 -19.26 -0.46 -15.04
N VAL A 249 -19.12 0.56 -14.18
CA VAL A 249 -19.29 1.97 -14.58
C VAL A 249 -18.21 2.36 -15.61
N LEU A 250 -16.94 2.03 -15.34
CA LEU A 250 -15.83 2.27 -16.25
C LEU A 250 -16.01 1.56 -17.59
N HIS A 251 -16.40 0.28 -17.56
CA HIS A 251 -16.63 -0.49 -18.79
C HIS A 251 -17.72 0.16 -19.65
N LYS A 252 -18.84 0.56 -19.04
CA LYS A 252 -19.91 1.26 -19.76
C LYS A 252 -19.49 2.62 -20.28
N ALA A 253 -18.60 3.32 -19.58
CA ALA A 253 -18.06 4.60 -20.05
C ALA A 253 -17.14 4.45 -21.25
N MET A 254 -16.50 3.29 -21.43
CA MET A 254 -15.56 3.02 -22.54
C MET A 254 -16.17 2.15 -23.65
N LYS A 255 -17.39 1.61 -23.47
CA LYS A 255 -18.04 0.71 -24.43
C LYS A 255 -18.87 1.51 -25.44
N GLY A 256 -18.52 1.41 -26.73
CA GLY A 256 -19.26 2.01 -27.84
C GLY A 256 -18.33 2.78 -28.79
N MET A 257 -18.91 3.58 -29.71
CA MET A 257 -18.14 4.58 -30.45
C MET A 257 -17.88 5.77 -29.53
N GLY A 258 -16.61 6.08 -29.26
CA GLY A 258 -16.20 7.12 -28.32
C GLY A 258 -16.28 6.70 -26.85
N THR A 259 -16.10 7.67 -25.95
CA THR A 259 -16.09 7.47 -24.50
C THR A 259 -16.96 8.50 -23.78
N ASN A 260 -17.49 8.12 -22.62
CA ASN A 260 -18.08 9.06 -21.68
C ASN A 260 -16.99 9.60 -20.75
N ASP A 261 -16.24 10.59 -21.23
CA ASP A 261 -15.09 11.16 -20.52
C ASP A 261 -15.45 11.76 -19.16
N THR A 262 -16.64 12.34 -19.04
CA THR A 262 -17.13 12.89 -17.76
C THR A 262 -17.22 11.80 -16.69
N THR A 263 -17.76 10.63 -17.05
CA THR A 263 -17.85 9.48 -16.15
C THR A 263 -16.48 8.86 -15.92
N LEU A 264 -15.67 8.72 -16.97
CA LEU A 264 -14.32 8.17 -16.88
C LEU A 264 -13.46 8.97 -15.92
N ILE A 265 -13.37 10.29 -16.11
CA ILE A 265 -12.63 11.22 -15.24
C ILE A 265 -13.18 11.16 -13.81
N ARG A 266 -14.50 11.25 -13.62
CA ARG A 266 -15.11 11.22 -12.29
C ARG A 266 -14.70 9.96 -11.52
N VAL A 267 -14.83 8.79 -12.13
CA VAL A 267 -14.52 7.52 -11.46
C VAL A 267 -13.02 7.40 -11.23
N ILE A 268 -12.19 7.69 -12.23
CA ILE A 268 -10.73 7.55 -12.08
C ILE A 268 -10.21 8.45 -10.97
N VAL A 269 -10.52 9.74 -11.06
CA VAL A 269 -10.00 10.72 -10.11
C VAL A 269 -10.58 10.45 -8.71
N SER A 270 -11.87 10.13 -8.56
CA SER A 270 -12.44 9.90 -7.22
C SER A 270 -12.07 8.56 -6.58
N ARG A 271 -11.64 7.55 -7.35
CA ARG A 271 -11.32 6.21 -6.81
C ARG A 271 -9.82 5.90 -6.74
N ALA A 272 -8.98 6.69 -7.41
CA ALA A 272 -7.52 6.50 -7.46
C ALA A 272 -6.85 6.45 -6.07
N GLU A 273 -7.36 7.17 -5.07
CA GLU A 273 -6.80 7.20 -3.70
C GLU A 273 -7.53 6.26 -2.72
N ILE A 274 -8.49 5.46 -3.20
CA ILE A 274 -9.38 4.66 -2.34
C ILE A 274 -9.24 3.17 -2.67
N ASP A 275 -9.74 2.76 -3.83
CA ASP A 275 -9.96 1.35 -4.15
C ASP A 275 -9.71 0.99 -5.62
N MET A 276 -9.02 1.85 -6.37
CA MET A 276 -8.73 1.61 -7.78
C MET A 276 -8.11 0.26 -8.09
N GLN A 277 -7.19 -0.24 -7.26
CA GLN A 277 -6.58 -1.55 -7.50
C GLN A 277 -7.61 -2.69 -7.40
N TYR A 278 -8.61 -2.57 -6.51
CA TYR A 278 -9.72 -3.53 -6.45
C TYR A 278 -10.63 -3.38 -7.68
N ILE A 279 -10.85 -2.15 -8.14
CA ILE A 279 -11.61 -1.88 -9.38
C ILE A 279 -10.91 -2.52 -10.58
N LYS A 280 -9.58 -2.38 -10.71
CA LYS A 280 -8.77 -3.03 -11.75
C LYS A 280 -8.90 -4.55 -11.72
N ALA A 281 -8.77 -5.15 -10.54
CA ALA A 281 -8.89 -6.59 -10.36
C ALA A 281 -10.28 -7.09 -10.79
N GLU A 282 -11.35 -6.41 -10.36
CA GLU A 282 -12.72 -6.74 -10.75
C GLU A 282 -13.01 -6.47 -12.23
N TYR A 283 -12.38 -5.46 -12.83
CA TYR A 283 -12.49 -5.16 -14.25
C TYR A 283 -11.83 -6.27 -15.09
N GLN A 284 -10.60 -6.67 -14.74
CA GLN A 284 -9.91 -7.80 -15.39
C GLN A 284 -10.72 -9.09 -15.25
N LYS A 285 -11.22 -9.38 -14.05
CA LYS A 285 -12.04 -10.57 -13.78
C LYS A 285 -13.32 -10.61 -14.62
N GLN A 286 -14.00 -9.48 -14.80
CA GLN A 286 -15.29 -9.43 -15.52
C GLN A 286 -15.14 -9.35 -17.04
N TYR A 287 -14.09 -8.71 -17.53
CA TYR A 287 -13.97 -8.35 -18.95
C TYR A 287 -12.73 -8.92 -19.65
N GLY A 288 -11.86 -9.62 -18.93
CA GLY A 288 -10.65 -10.25 -19.47
C GLY A 288 -9.57 -9.26 -19.95
N ARG A 289 -9.70 -7.97 -19.64
CA ARG A 289 -8.81 -6.89 -20.10
C ARG A 289 -8.40 -6.01 -18.93
N THR A 290 -7.15 -5.53 -18.93
CA THR A 290 -6.62 -4.71 -17.83
C THR A 290 -7.04 -3.25 -17.98
N LEU A 291 -7.31 -2.59 -16.85
CA LEU A 291 -7.51 -1.16 -16.80
C LEU A 291 -6.18 -0.47 -16.43
N ASN A 292 -5.53 0.20 -17.40
CA ASN A 292 -4.32 0.97 -17.15
C ASN A 292 -4.69 2.44 -16.85
N GLU A 293 -4.43 2.91 -15.64
CA GLU A 293 -4.84 4.26 -15.20
C GLU A 293 -3.90 5.37 -15.67
N VAL A 294 -2.59 5.11 -15.71
CA VAL A 294 -1.63 6.02 -16.35
C VAL A 294 -2.05 6.21 -17.79
N SER A 295 -2.39 5.13 -18.49
CA SER A 295 -2.94 5.24 -19.84
C SER A 295 -4.29 5.96 -19.88
N ALA A 296 -5.08 6.09 -18.82
CA ALA A 296 -6.31 6.88 -18.88
C ALA A 296 -6.05 8.38 -18.82
N PHE A 297 -5.13 8.86 -17.98
CA PHE A 297 -4.67 10.26 -18.03
C PHE A 297 -3.95 10.57 -19.36
N PHE A 298 -3.13 9.63 -19.86
CA PHE A 298 -2.52 9.72 -21.19
C PHE A 298 -3.53 9.56 -22.35
N TRP A 299 -4.60 8.80 -22.18
CA TRP A 299 -5.66 8.63 -23.19
C TRP A 299 -6.50 9.91 -23.28
N LEU A 300 -6.70 10.61 -22.16
CA LEU A 300 -7.30 11.96 -22.14
C LEU A 300 -6.37 13.02 -22.76
N SER A 301 -5.04 12.83 -22.74
CA SER A 301 -4.09 13.73 -23.41
C SER A 301 -3.90 13.41 -24.90
N LYS A 302 -4.09 12.15 -25.33
CA LYS A 302 -4.00 11.76 -26.76
C LYS A 302 -5.25 12.07 -27.59
N ASN A 303 -6.42 12.22 -26.97
CA ASN A 303 -7.66 12.57 -27.69
C ASN A 303 -7.94 14.08 -27.78
N SER A 304 -6.99 14.94 -27.37
CA SER A 304 -7.08 16.39 -27.60
C SER A 304 -6.38 16.86 -28.87
N GLU A 305 -5.69 15.97 -29.59
CA GLU A 305 -5.09 16.27 -30.90
C GLU A 305 -5.52 15.18 -31.89
N ALA A 306 -6.07 15.61 -33.03
CA ALA A 306 -6.53 14.73 -34.09
C ALA A 306 -5.36 13.97 -34.73
N GLU A 307 -5.67 12.73 -35.15
CA GLU A 307 -4.89 11.83 -36.01
C GLU A 307 -3.45 11.50 -35.59
N LEU A 308 -3.18 10.21 -35.39
CA LEU A 308 -2.04 9.53 -36.02
C LEU A 308 -2.28 8.01 -35.90
N ALA A 309 -2.84 7.44 -36.97
CA ALA A 309 -2.70 6.04 -37.26
C ALA A 309 -1.22 5.73 -37.58
N GLY A 310 -0.71 4.63 -37.07
CA GLY A 310 0.53 4.03 -37.56
C GLY A 310 1.82 4.50 -36.89
N VAL A 311 1.96 4.30 -35.57
CA VAL A 311 3.28 3.96 -35.01
C VAL A 311 3.07 2.90 -33.93
N GLU A 312 3.31 1.65 -34.31
CA GLU A 312 3.52 0.54 -33.39
C GLU A 312 4.87 0.78 -32.69
N LEU A 313 4.87 1.64 -31.68
CA LEU A 313 6.00 1.78 -30.78
C LEU A 313 6.02 0.54 -29.91
N ASN A 314 7.01 -0.31 -30.15
CA ASN A 314 7.49 -1.39 -29.29
C ASN A 314 7.69 -0.88 -27.85
N LEU A 315 6.59 -0.76 -27.10
CA LEU A 315 6.62 -0.59 -25.65
C LEU A 315 6.89 -1.97 -25.06
N LYS A 316 8.18 -2.24 -24.80
CA LYS A 316 8.55 -3.30 -23.85
C LYS A 316 7.72 -3.10 -22.58
N PRO A 317 7.12 -4.16 -22.01
CA PRO A 317 6.35 -4.02 -20.78
C PRO A 317 7.29 -3.53 -19.68
N CYS A 318 7.01 -2.34 -19.12
CA CYS A 318 7.63 -1.88 -17.89
C CYS A 318 7.01 -2.71 -16.76
N PHE A 319 7.67 -3.82 -16.42
CA PHE A 319 7.40 -4.56 -15.19
C PHE A 319 7.87 -3.69 -14.02
N ALA A 320 7.11 -3.63 -12.93
CA ALA A 320 7.42 -2.76 -11.79
C ALA A 320 8.73 -3.22 -11.11
N GLU A 321 9.79 -2.43 -11.22
CA GLU A 321 11.08 -2.73 -10.58
C GLU A 321 11.02 -2.54 -9.06
N LEU A 322 11.86 -3.27 -8.32
CA LEU A 322 12.01 -3.08 -6.87
C LEU A 322 12.45 -1.63 -6.57
N GLN A 323 11.77 -1.00 -5.61
CA GLN A 323 12.11 0.38 -5.22
C GLN A 323 13.53 0.45 -4.68
N ARG A 324 14.33 1.39 -5.16
CA ARG A 324 15.73 1.60 -4.75
C ARG A 324 15.84 2.83 -3.83
N PHE A 325 16.63 2.71 -2.78
CA PHE A 325 16.98 3.79 -1.85
C PHE A 325 18.49 3.94 -1.80
N GLU A 326 18.98 5.16 -1.97
CA GLU A 326 20.39 5.46 -1.84
C GLU A 326 20.75 5.72 -0.38
N HIS A 327 21.83 5.12 0.09
CA HIS A 327 22.44 5.38 1.39
C HIS A 327 23.96 5.35 1.24
N PRO A 328 24.60 6.47 0.87
CA PRO A 328 26.04 6.48 0.61
C PRO A 328 26.80 6.02 1.87
N PRO A 329 27.97 5.37 1.69
CA PRO A 329 28.83 4.98 2.81
C PRO A 329 29.36 6.21 3.54
N LYS A 330 30.07 5.98 4.64
CA LYS A 330 30.76 7.04 5.39
C LYS A 330 31.75 7.78 4.49
N SER A 331 32.20 8.95 4.95
CA SER A 331 33.19 9.77 4.23
C SER A 331 34.52 9.06 4.00
N ASP A 332 34.86 8.06 4.82
CA ASP A 332 36.03 7.22 4.63
C ASP A 332 35.79 6.03 3.68
N GLY A 333 34.58 5.87 3.16
CA GLY A 333 34.15 4.80 2.27
C GLY A 333 33.75 3.51 2.98
N SER A 334 33.79 3.46 4.31
CA SER A 334 33.33 2.29 5.08
C SER A 334 31.82 2.29 5.29
N LEU A 335 31.24 1.14 5.60
CA LEU A 335 29.82 0.97 5.91
C LEU A 335 29.66 0.14 7.19
N SER A 336 28.82 0.56 8.12
CA SER A 336 28.59 -0.12 9.40
C SER A 336 27.11 -0.08 9.76
N PHE A 337 26.48 -1.24 9.99
CA PHE A 337 25.08 -1.29 10.38
C PHE A 337 24.80 -2.38 11.41
N LEU A 338 23.69 -2.22 12.14
CA LEU A 338 23.17 -3.23 13.07
C LEU A 338 22.04 -4.00 12.41
N VAL A 339 21.83 -5.26 12.83
CA VAL A 339 20.72 -6.09 12.36
C VAL A 339 20.00 -6.73 13.54
N VAL A 340 18.68 -6.59 13.58
CA VAL A 340 17.81 -7.11 14.64
C VAL A 340 16.50 -7.64 14.04
N GLY A 341 15.96 -8.71 14.61
CA GLY A 341 14.71 -9.34 14.20
C GLY A 341 13.92 -9.81 15.41
N ASP A 342 12.65 -10.11 15.20
CA ASP A 342 11.79 -10.74 16.20
C ASP A 342 11.66 -9.90 17.48
N TRP A 343 11.32 -8.63 17.29
CA TRP A 343 11.32 -7.58 18.31
C TRP A 343 9.97 -6.85 18.40
N GLY A 344 9.88 -5.84 19.27
CA GLY A 344 8.69 -4.99 19.35
C GLY A 344 7.64 -5.48 20.34
N ARG A 345 8.06 -5.65 21.59
CA ARG A 345 7.23 -6.06 22.73
C ARG A 345 7.18 -4.97 23.79
N ARG A 346 7.08 -3.70 23.41
CA ARG A 346 6.93 -2.55 24.33
C ARG A 346 8.00 -2.50 25.43
N GLY A 347 9.23 -2.90 25.09
CA GLY A 347 10.37 -2.98 26.02
C GLY A 347 10.47 -4.28 26.82
N PHE A 348 9.43 -5.12 26.83
CA PHE A 348 9.41 -6.41 27.53
C PHE A 348 10.30 -7.45 26.86
N TYR A 349 10.53 -8.57 27.57
CA TYR A 349 11.40 -9.65 27.16
C TYR A 349 12.79 -9.15 26.73
N ASN A 350 13.37 -8.30 27.57
CA ASN A 350 14.68 -7.67 27.39
C ASN A 350 14.85 -6.85 26.10
N GLN A 351 13.78 -6.50 25.39
CA GLN A 351 13.88 -5.63 24.22
C GLN A 351 14.57 -4.30 24.57
N SER A 352 14.24 -3.68 25.72
CA SER A 352 14.91 -2.46 26.16
C SER A 352 16.40 -2.66 26.48
N LEU A 353 16.81 -3.84 26.96
CA LEU A 353 18.23 -4.15 27.20
C LEU A 353 18.97 -4.34 25.89
N VAL A 354 18.39 -5.06 24.93
CA VAL A 354 18.93 -5.17 23.56
C VAL A 354 19.06 -3.78 22.94
N ALA A 355 18.03 -2.93 23.02
CA ALA A 355 18.06 -1.56 22.53
C ALA A 355 19.18 -0.71 23.18
N LEU A 356 19.39 -0.85 24.49
CA LEU A 356 20.48 -0.19 25.20
C LEU A 356 21.86 -0.61 24.65
N GLN A 357 22.07 -1.91 24.43
CA GLN A 357 23.35 -2.39 23.90
C GLN A 357 23.54 -2.06 22.42
N MET A 358 22.47 -2.12 21.62
CA MET A 358 22.49 -1.59 20.24
C MET A 358 22.90 -0.12 20.23
N GLY A 359 22.43 0.69 21.19
CA GLY A 359 22.86 2.09 21.32
C GLY A 359 24.36 2.23 21.57
N ARG A 360 24.91 1.46 22.50
CA ARG A 360 26.35 1.49 22.85
C ARG A 360 27.23 0.99 21.71
N ILE A 361 26.86 -0.12 21.07
CA ILE A 361 27.60 -0.66 19.94
C ILE A 361 27.44 0.26 18.72
N GLY A 362 26.25 0.78 18.48
CA GLY A 362 25.98 1.73 17.39
C GLY A 362 26.81 3.01 17.51
N GLU A 363 27.03 3.50 18.73
CA GLU A 363 27.92 4.63 18.99
C GLU A 363 29.39 4.26 18.75
N LYS A 364 29.83 3.11 19.26
CA LYS A 364 31.21 2.62 19.07
C LYS A 364 31.57 2.42 17.60
N LEU A 365 30.64 1.93 16.79
CA LEU A 365 30.84 1.63 15.38
C LEU A 365 30.48 2.81 14.46
N ASP A 366 29.93 3.89 15.01
CA ASP A 366 29.35 5.01 14.26
C ASP A 366 28.47 4.52 13.10
N ILE A 367 27.38 3.82 13.42
CA ILE A 367 26.59 3.14 12.39
C ILE A 367 25.89 4.09 11.41
N ASP A 368 25.73 3.63 10.17
CA ASP A 368 25.02 4.30 9.08
C ASP A 368 23.51 4.12 9.21
N PHE A 369 23.08 2.86 9.46
CA PHE A 369 21.67 2.50 9.59
C PHE A 369 21.45 1.23 10.43
N VAL A 370 20.19 0.88 10.64
CA VAL A 370 19.75 -0.38 11.24
C VAL A 370 18.92 -1.17 10.22
N VAL A 371 19.13 -2.49 10.17
CA VAL A 371 18.34 -3.44 9.38
C VAL A 371 17.42 -4.21 10.33
N SER A 372 16.13 -4.24 10.02
CA SER A 372 15.18 -5.15 10.67
C SER A 372 14.84 -6.32 9.75
N THR A 373 15.04 -7.55 10.24
CA THR A 373 14.70 -8.79 9.53
C THR A 373 13.23 -9.19 9.69
N GLY A 374 12.39 -8.31 10.23
CA GLY A 374 10.93 -8.53 10.35
C GLY A 374 10.50 -9.10 11.69
N ASP A 375 9.19 -9.34 11.79
CA ASP A 375 8.46 -9.48 13.05
C ASP A 375 8.76 -8.29 13.96
N ASN A 376 8.32 -7.13 13.48
CA ASN A 376 8.66 -5.83 14.05
C ASN A 376 7.80 -5.48 15.26
N PHE A 377 6.59 -6.04 15.36
CA PHE A 377 5.65 -5.79 16.45
C PHE A 377 4.93 -7.09 16.84
N TYR A 378 5.11 -7.54 18.08
CA TYR A 378 4.45 -8.73 18.59
C TYR A 378 3.22 -8.43 19.46
N GLU A 379 2.26 -9.34 19.54
CA GLU A 379 2.30 -10.68 18.92
C GLU A 379 1.71 -10.72 17.50
N ASP A 380 0.88 -9.77 17.08
CA ASP A 380 0.20 -9.82 15.78
C ASP A 380 0.31 -8.50 15.00
N GLY A 381 1.52 -7.97 14.84
CA GLY A 381 1.76 -6.72 14.10
C GLY A 381 1.04 -5.51 14.70
N LEU A 382 0.85 -4.47 13.89
CA LEU A 382 0.05 -3.29 14.25
C LEU A 382 -1.39 -3.46 13.78
N ASN A 383 -2.38 -2.96 14.52
CA ASN A 383 -3.80 -3.01 14.11
C ASN A 383 -4.21 -1.86 13.17
N GLY A 384 -3.33 -0.89 12.94
CA GLY A 384 -3.58 0.29 12.13
C GLY A 384 -2.43 1.29 12.23
N ALA A 385 -2.44 2.32 11.38
CA ALA A 385 -1.35 3.30 11.33
C ALA A 385 -1.24 4.22 12.56
N ASN A 386 -2.26 4.20 13.44
CA ASN A 386 -2.29 4.94 14.70
C ASN A 386 -2.16 4.02 15.92
N ASP A 387 -1.77 2.75 15.72
CA ASP A 387 -1.62 1.81 16.82
C ASP A 387 -0.49 2.29 17.76
N PRO A 388 -0.77 2.48 19.07
CA PRO A 388 0.24 2.95 20.03
C PRO A 388 1.44 2.03 20.14
N ALA A 389 1.31 0.74 19.76
CA ALA A 389 2.42 -0.20 19.74
C ALA A 389 3.58 0.29 18.85
N PHE A 390 3.33 1.11 17.83
CA PHE A 390 4.41 1.71 17.05
C PHE A 390 5.32 2.56 17.94
N GLU A 391 4.78 3.52 18.69
CA GLU A 391 5.59 4.33 19.58
C GLU A 391 6.14 3.54 20.77
N GLU A 392 5.31 2.70 21.38
CA GLU A 392 5.64 1.95 22.60
C GLU A 392 6.71 0.89 22.37
N SER A 393 6.77 0.29 21.18
CA SER A 393 7.72 -0.77 20.84
C SER A 393 8.90 -0.29 20.00
N PHE A 394 8.79 0.84 19.29
CA PHE A 394 9.86 1.36 18.45
C PHE A 394 10.36 2.72 18.92
N SER A 395 9.54 3.77 18.81
CA SER A 395 10.00 5.16 19.02
C SER A 395 10.50 5.43 20.44
N LYS A 396 9.83 4.87 21.45
CA LYS A 396 10.17 5.06 22.87
C LYS A 396 11.21 4.06 23.39
N ILE A 397 11.54 3.03 22.61
CA ILE A 397 12.50 1.98 23.00
C ILE A 397 13.90 2.28 22.47
N TYR A 398 14.02 2.59 21.17
CA TYR A 398 15.31 2.80 20.52
C TYR A 398 15.70 4.28 20.52
N THR A 399 15.89 4.86 21.69
CA THR A 399 16.07 6.32 21.89
C THR A 399 17.53 6.78 21.89
N ALA A 400 18.50 5.85 21.88
CA ALA A 400 19.92 6.20 21.84
C ALA A 400 20.26 7.06 20.61
N LYS A 401 21.15 8.05 20.77
CA LYS A 401 21.55 8.98 19.70
C LYS A 401 22.09 8.25 18.46
N SER A 402 22.90 7.23 18.68
CA SER A 402 23.45 6.36 17.63
C SER A 402 22.38 5.56 16.86
N LEU A 403 21.19 5.39 17.43
CA LEU A 403 20.05 4.72 16.80
C LEU A 403 19.05 5.71 16.16
N GLN A 404 19.34 7.02 16.21
CA GLN A 404 18.59 8.04 15.46
C GLN A 404 19.04 8.10 14.00
N LYS A 405 19.08 6.92 13.38
CA LYS A 405 19.49 6.65 11.99
C LYS A 405 18.32 6.02 11.25
N GLN A 406 18.43 5.84 9.94
CA GLN A 406 17.40 5.13 9.16
C GLN A 406 17.31 3.66 9.61
N TRP A 407 16.10 3.13 9.73
CA TRP A 407 15.79 1.73 9.93
C TRP A 407 15.16 1.16 8.66
N TYR A 408 15.84 0.22 8.02
CA TYR A 408 15.37 -0.50 6.84
C TYR A 408 14.78 -1.84 7.26
N SER A 409 13.47 -2.00 7.09
CA SER A 409 12.71 -3.10 7.70
C SER A 409 11.92 -3.89 6.65
N VAL A 410 11.94 -5.22 6.77
CA VAL A 410 10.98 -6.12 6.11
C VAL A 410 9.90 -6.57 7.07
N LEU A 411 8.85 -7.19 6.54
CA LEU A 411 7.79 -7.81 7.32
C LEU A 411 8.15 -9.26 7.64
N GLY A 412 7.75 -9.74 8.82
CA GLY A 412 7.72 -11.16 9.15
C GLY A 412 6.31 -11.73 9.22
N ASN A 413 6.15 -13.00 9.61
CA ASN A 413 4.83 -13.64 9.63
C ASN A 413 3.91 -13.07 10.71
N HIS A 414 4.43 -12.64 11.87
CA HIS A 414 3.64 -11.99 12.91
C HIS A 414 3.14 -10.61 12.46
N ASP A 415 3.92 -9.89 11.65
CA ASP A 415 3.49 -8.62 11.05
C ASP A 415 2.29 -8.77 10.09
N TYR A 416 2.17 -9.95 9.47
CA TYR A 416 1.02 -10.30 8.64
C TYR A 416 -0.22 -10.68 9.44
N ARG A 417 -0.11 -11.00 10.73
CA ARG A 417 -1.28 -11.31 11.56
C ARG A 417 -2.11 -10.08 11.88
N GLY A 418 -1.50 -8.89 11.79
CA GLY A 418 -2.14 -7.58 11.95
C GLY A 418 -2.49 -6.85 10.65
N ASP A 419 -2.54 -5.52 10.73
CA ASP A 419 -2.61 -4.63 9.58
C ASP A 419 -1.23 -4.44 8.92
N THR A 420 -0.93 -5.31 7.96
CA THR A 420 0.30 -5.20 7.17
C THR A 420 0.45 -3.86 6.45
N LEU A 421 -0.65 -3.25 5.97
CA LEU A 421 -0.58 -1.96 5.27
C LEU A 421 -0.28 -0.80 6.22
N ALA A 422 -0.57 -0.94 7.51
CA ALA A 422 -0.19 0.04 8.53
C ALA A 422 1.32 0.15 8.64
N GLN A 423 2.02 -0.99 8.74
CA GLN A 423 3.49 -1.03 8.85
C GLN A 423 4.19 -0.47 7.61
N LEU A 424 3.60 -0.69 6.44
CA LEU A 424 4.05 -0.16 5.14
C LEU A 424 3.68 1.32 4.90
N SER A 425 2.87 1.90 5.79
CA SER A 425 2.28 3.21 5.58
C SER A 425 3.34 4.32 5.66
N PRO A 426 3.32 5.30 4.73
CA PRO A 426 4.08 6.54 4.89
C PRO A 426 3.74 7.31 6.17
N LEU A 427 2.57 7.05 6.80
CA LEU A 427 2.20 7.70 8.06
C LEU A 427 3.15 7.35 9.20
N LEU A 428 3.59 6.10 9.33
CA LEU A 428 4.54 5.72 10.37
C LEU A 428 5.89 6.44 10.19
N ARG A 429 6.29 6.67 8.94
CA ARG A 429 7.49 7.46 8.61
C ARG A 429 7.35 8.94 8.94
N LYS A 430 6.11 9.46 9.00
CA LYS A 430 5.84 10.83 9.47
C LYS A 430 5.85 10.90 11.00
N LEU A 431 5.40 9.84 11.68
CA LEU A 431 5.46 9.75 13.14
C LEU A 431 6.90 9.60 13.63
N ASP A 432 7.70 8.79 12.93
CA ASP A 432 9.12 8.60 13.22
C ASP A 432 9.88 8.42 11.89
N SER A 433 10.67 9.43 11.52
CA SER A 433 11.38 9.47 10.23
C SER A 433 12.42 8.36 10.07
N ARG A 434 12.82 7.73 11.17
CA ARG A 434 13.71 6.58 11.16
C ARG A 434 13.05 5.36 10.54
N TRP A 435 11.73 5.26 10.54
CA TRP A 435 11.03 4.09 10.04
C TRP A 435 11.05 4.02 8.51
N LEU A 436 11.50 2.90 7.95
CA LEU A 436 11.23 2.51 6.57
C LEU A 436 10.90 1.01 6.55
N CYS A 437 9.63 0.68 6.30
CA CYS A 437 9.21 -0.70 6.07
C CYS A 437 8.52 -0.81 4.71
N LEU A 438 9.00 -1.74 3.89
CA LEU A 438 8.40 -2.11 2.61
C LEU A 438 8.43 -3.63 2.46
N ARG A 439 7.57 -4.18 1.61
CA ARG A 439 7.54 -5.62 1.32
C ARG A 439 8.87 -6.09 0.74
N SER A 440 9.30 -5.45 -0.35
CA SER A 440 10.57 -5.74 -1.01
C SER A 440 11.11 -4.48 -1.68
N PHE A 441 12.40 -4.26 -1.52
CA PHE A 441 13.08 -3.03 -1.95
C PHE A 441 14.60 -3.24 -1.91
N ILE A 442 15.34 -2.27 -2.41
CA ILE A 442 16.80 -2.29 -2.48
C ILE A 442 17.34 -1.06 -1.78
N VAL A 443 18.39 -1.25 -0.98
CA VAL A 443 19.22 -0.16 -0.47
C VAL A 443 20.58 -0.24 -1.17
N ASN A 444 20.89 0.78 -1.96
CA ASN A 444 22.19 0.94 -2.58
C ASN A 444 23.09 1.79 -1.69
N ALA A 445 24.15 1.17 -1.18
CA ALA A 445 25.17 1.79 -0.35
C ALA A 445 26.54 1.81 -1.05
N GLU A 446 26.53 1.86 -2.39
CA GLU A 446 27.68 1.91 -3.29
C GLU A 446 28.58 0.67 -3.23
N ILE A 447 29.25 0.44 -2.10
CA ILE A 447 30.09 -0.75 -1.87
C ILE A 447 29.27 -2.01 -1.59
N ALA A 448 28.00 -1.84 -1.19
CA ALA A 448 27.05 -2.92 -0.94
C ALA A 448 25.66 -2.57 -1.47
N GLU A 449 24.95 -3.57 -1.98
CA GLU A 449 23.52 -3.50 -2.23
C GLU A 449 22.80 -4.51 -1.35
N LEU A 450 21.80 -4.03 -0.61
CA LEU A 450 20.94 -4.83 0.24
C LEU A 450 19.59 -5.02 -0.45
N PHE A 451 19.18 -6.26 -0.65
CA PHE A 451 17.94 -6.67 -1.31
C PHE A 451 16.99 -7.23 -0.26
N PHE A 452 16.01 -6.43 0.12
CA PHE A 452 14.97 -6.80 1.07
C PHE A 452 13.85 -7.55 0.35
N VAL A 453 13.46 -8.72 0.86
CA VAL A 453 12.55 -9.66 0.20
C VAL A 453 11.41 -10.07 1.14
N ASP A 454 10.18 -9.99 0.65
CA ASP A 454 8.98 -10.40 1.40
C ASP A 454 8.90 -11.93 1.40
N THR A 455 9.43 -12.55 2.45
CA THR A 455 9.52 -14.02 2.53
C THR A 455 8.23 -14.69 3.03
N THR A 456 7.34 -13.96 3.71
CA THR A 456 6.11 -14.54 4.29
C THR A 456 5.19 -15.19 3.26
N PRO A 457 4.96 -14.60 2.06
CA PRO A 457 4.12 -15.22 1.04
C PRO A 457 4.68 -16.51 0.43
N PHE A 458 5.95 -16.85 0.68
CA PHE A 458 6.53 -18.11 0.18
C PHE A 458 6.06 -19.33 0.96
N VAL A 459 5.75 -19.19 2.24
CA VAL A 459 5.40 -20.31 3.12
C VAL A 459 3.97 -20.76 2.84
N ASP A 460 3.81 -22.01 2.39
CA ASP A 460 2.51 -22.56 2.00
C ASP A 460 1.57 -22.72 3.19
N ASP A 461 2.11 -23.08 4.35
CA ASP A 461 1.34 -23.38 5.55
C ASP A 461 0.51 -22.19 6.03
N TYR A 462 1.00 -20.95 5.89
CA TYR A 462 0.24 -19.76 6.32
C TYR A 462 -1.04 -19.50 5.50
N PHE A 463 -1.17 -20.09 4.31
CA PHE A 463 -2.39 -19.99 3.51
C PHE A 463 -3.41 -21.08 3.85
N ASN A 464 -2.98 -22.09 4.60
CA ASN A 464 -3.80 -23.20 5.08
C ASN A 464 -3.95 -23.20 6.62
N ASP A 465 -3.37 -22.21 7.29
CA ASP A 465 -3.43 -22.04 8.73
C ASP A 465 -4.86 -21.69 9.17
N ASN A 466 -5.38 -22.43 10.15
CA ASN A 466 -6.70 -22.20 10.75
C ASN A 466 -6.60 -21.53 12.13
N ASP A 467 -5.41 -21.44 12.71
CA ASP A 467 -5.17 -20.92 14.05
C ASP A 467 -4.94 -19.40 14.03
N HIS A 468 -4.38 -18.87 12.93
CA HIS A 468 -4.10 -17.44 12.77
C HIS A 468 -4.79 -16.83 11.55
N THR A 469 -5.10 -15.55 11.64
CA THR A 469 -5.60 -14.77 10.50
C THR A 469 -4.46 -13.95 9.90
N TYR A 470 -4.20 -14.12 8.61
CA TYR A 470 -3.16 -13.40 7.89
C TYR A 470 -3.74 -12.35 6.93
N ASN A 471 -3.11 -11.19 6.88
CA ASN A 471 -3.51 -10.04 6.08
C ASN A 471 -2.81 -10.02 4.72
N TRP A 472 -3.34 -10.81 3.80
CA TRP A 472 -2.80 -10.96 2.45
C TRP A 472 -3.10 -9.79 1.48
N ARG A 473 -3.50 -8.62 1.98
CA ARG A 473 -3.79 -7.46 1.12
C ARG A 473 -2.51 -7.04 0.38
N GLY A 474 -2.60 -7.03 -0.95
CA GLY A 474 -1.47 -6.71 -1.83
C GLY A 474 -0.61 -7.92 -2.24
N VAL A 475 -0.91 -9.12 -1.76
CA VAL A 475 -0.22 -10.37 -2.13
C VAL A 475 -1.03 -11.17 -3.16
N PHE A 476 -2.36 -11.08 -3.16
CA PHE A 476 -3.18 -11.82 -4.13
C PHE A 476 -3.21 -11.17 -5.53
N PRO A 477 -3.11 -11.97 -6.62
CA PRO A 477 -2.92 -13.43 -6.65
C PRO A 477 -1.49 -13.86 -6.25
N ARG A 478 -1.37 -14.78 -5.29
CA ARG A 478 -0.09 -15.20 -4.67
C ARG A 478 0.96 -15.64 -5.68
N ASN A 479 0.58 -16.51 -6.63
CA ASN A 479 1.52 -17.02 -7.64
C ASN A 479 2.07 -15.89 -8.53
N ALA A 480 1.22 -14.93 -8.89
CA ALA A 480 1.65 -13.78 -9.68
C ALA A 480 2.57 -12.86 -8.87
N TYR A 481 2.26 -12.65 -7.58
CA TYR A 481 3.10 -11.89 -6.66
C TYR A 481 4.50 -12.51 -6.52
N LEU A 482 4.58 -13.80 -6.19
CA LEU A 482 5.85 -14.52 -6.05
C LEU A 482 6.64 -14.55 -7.35
N SER A 483 5.97 -14.82 -8.49
CA SER A 483 6.63 -14.85 -9.79
C SER A 483 7.22 -13.49 -10.18
N ASN A 484 6.52 -12.40 -9.88
CA ASN A 484 7.04 -11.05 -10.15
C ASN A 484 8.20 -10.72 -9.20
N LEU A 485 8.03 -10.97 -7.89
CA LEU A 485 9.09 -10.72 -6.90
C LEU A 485 10.39 -11.45 -7.25
N LEU A 486 10.32 -12.74 -7.59
CA LEU A 486 11.50 -13.52 -7.98
C LEU A 486 12.15 -12.98 -9.25
N LYS A 487 11.35 -12.59 -10.24
CA LYS A 487 11.82 -12.00 -11.49
C LYS A 487 12.51 -10.65 -11.27
N ASP A 488 11.90 -9.78 -10.47
CA ASP A 488 12.42 -8.44 -10.21
C ASP A 488 13.68 -8.50 -9.34
N LEU A 489 13.72 -9.42 -8.37
CA LEU A 489 14.91 -9.70 -7.57
C LEU A 489 16.04 -10.27 -8.43
N GLU A 490 15.79 -11.28 -9.26
CA GLU A 490 16.82 -11.86 -10.13
C GLU A 490 17.37 -10.82 -11.09
N LYS A 491 16.51 -9.99 -11.68
CA LYS A 491 16.93 -8.89 -12.54
C LYS A 491 17.83 -7.91 -11.78
N ALA A 492 17.39 -7.46 -10.61
CA ALA A 492 18.15 -6.50 -9.81
C ALA A 492 19.51 -7.06 -9.35
N LEU A 493 19.56 -8.34 -8.98
CA LEU A 493 20.82 -9.02 -8.62
C LEU A 493 21.78 -9.16 -9.81
N LYS A 494 21.28 -9.40 -11.03
CA LYS A 494 22.09 -9.44 -12.26
C LYS A 494 22.65 -8.07 -12.63
N GLU A 495 21.85 -7.03 -12.45
CA GLU A 495 22.23 -5.64 -12.76
C GLU A 495 23.18 -5.03 -11.72
N SER A 496 23.16 -5.56 -10.50
CA SER A 496 24.02 -5.13 -9.40
C SER A 496 25.50 -5.33 -9.70
N SER A 497 26.23 -4.21 -9.73
CA SER A 497 27.69 -4.15 -9.77
C SER A 497 28.31 -4.00 -8.38
N ALA A 498 27.49 -3.94 -7.32
CA ALA A 498 27.95 -3.78 -5.95
C ALA A 498 28.89 -4.90 -5.55
N LYS A 499 29.93 -4.53 -4.80
CA LYS A 499 30.95 -5.47 -4.36
C LYS A 499 30.39 -6.48 -3.37
N TRP A 500 29.45 -6.08 -2.53
CA TRP A 500 28.73 -6.96 -1.60
C TRP A 500 27.25 -7.01 -1.95
N LYS A 501 26.71 -8.21 -2.15
CA LYS A 501 25.28 -8.44 -2.37
C LYS A 501 24.69 -9.12 -1.14
N ILE A 502 23.81 -8.42 -0.45
CA ILE A 502 23.21 -8.87 0.81
C ILE A 502 21.72 -9.01 0.60
N VAL A 503 21.15 -10.17 0.88
CA VAL A 503 19.71 -10.40 0.79
C VAL A 503 19.14 -10.48 2.20
N VAL A 504 18.09 -9.72 2.48
CA VAL A 504 17.44 -9.65 3.80
C VAL A 504 16.01 -10.16 3.65
N GLY A 505 15.66 -11.18 4.41
CA GLY A 505 14.30 -11.70 4.54
C GLY A 505 13.93 -11.89 6.00
N HIS A 506 12.81 -12.56 6.25
CA HIS A 506 12.39 -12.94 7.60
C HIS A 506 12.64 -14.42 7.89
N HIS A 507 12.22 -15.30 6.99
CA HIS A 507 12.31 -16.75 7.19
C HIS A 507 13.69 -17.32 6.87
N ALA A 508 14.08 -18.40 7.53
CA ALA A 508 15.40 -19.01 7.34
C ALA A 508 15.49 -19.87 6.07
N ILE A 509 16.58 -19.73 5.30
CA ILE A 509 16.97 -20.73 4.30
C ILE A 509 17.70 -21.89 4.97
N ARG A 510 18.52 -21.60 5.98
CA ARG A 510 19.24 -22.56 6.82
C ARG A 510 19.02 -22.17 8.27
N SER A 511 18.58 -23.13 9.08
CA SER A 511 18.44 -22.93 10.52
C SER A 511 18.32 -24.24 11.29
N VAL A 512 18.84 -24.27 12.52
CA VAL A 512 18.62 -25.36 13.48
C VAL A 512 17.64 -24.97 14.58
N GLY A 513 17.11 -23.75 14.55
CA GLY A 513 16.06 -23.29 15.45
C GLY A 513 14.74 -24.04 15.32
N HIS A 514 13.78 -23.61 16.11
CA HIS A 514 12.45 -24.22 16.21
C HIS A 514 11.74 -24.35 14.85
N HIS A 515 11.78 -23.32 14.00
CA HIS A 515 11.17 -23.36 12.68
C HIS A 515 12.08 -24.06 11.68
N GLY A 516 13.37 -23.80 11.72
CA GLY A 516 14.37 -24.43 10.86
C GLY A 516 14.26 -23.99 9.39
N ASP A 517 14.85 -24.78 8.50
CA ASP A 517 14.86 -24.53 7.05
C ASP A 517 13.45 -24.35 6.45
N THR A 518 13.26 -23.28 5.67
CA THR A 518 12.03 -23.04 4.90
C THR A 518 12.13 -23.68 3.50
N PRO A 519 11.41 -24.78 3.21
CA PRO A 519 11.55 -25.55 1.97
C PRO A 519 11.27 -24.74 0.70
N GLU A 520 10.28 -23.84 0.75
CA GLU A 520 9.86 -23.01 -0.39
C GLU A 520 10.95 -22.00 -0.77
N LEU A 521 11.66 -21.43 0.21
CA LEU A 521 12.79 -20.56 -0.05
C LEU A 521 13.98 -21.33 -0.64
N ILE A 522 14.25 -22.54 -0.14
CA ILE A 522 15.29 -23.42 -0.70
C ILE A 522 14.98 -23.76 -2.17
N LYS A 523 13.71 -23.99 -2.48
CA LYS A 523 13.27 -24.37 -3.83
C LYS A 523 13.24 -23.18 -4.80
N HIS A 524 12.79 -22.02 -4.36
CA HIS A 524 12.45 -20.91 -5.26
C HIS A 524 13.43 -19.72 -5.18
N LEU A 525 13.92 -19.39 -3.99
CA LEU A 525 14.77 -18.22 -3.78
C LEU A 525 16.25 -18.56 -3.85
N LEU A 526 16.68 -19.62 -3.15
CA LEU A 526 18.09 -20.01 -3.06
C LEU A 526 18.79 -20.22 -4.42
N PRO A 527 18.16 -20.83 -5.45
CA PRO A 527 18.80 -20.96 -6.76
C PRO A 527 19.16 -19.61 -7.39
N ILE A 528 18.30 -18.59 -7.22
CA ILE A 528 18.55 -17.22 -7.70
C ILE A 528 19.72 -16.61 -6.93
N LEU A 529 19.76 -16.79 -5.61
CA LEU A 529 20.84 -16.22 -4.78
C LEU A 529 22.21 -16.82 -5.16
N LYS A 530 22.26 -18.15 -5.36
CA LYS A 530 23.46 -18.86 -5.81
C LYS A 530 23.89 -18.43 -7.20
N ALA A 531 22.97 -18.35 -8.16
CA ALA A 531 23.27 -17.98 -9.54
C ALA A 531 23.81 -16.54 -9.67
N ASN A 532 23.54 -15.68 -8.70
CA ASN A 532 23.94 -14.28 -8.71
C ASN A 532 25.04 -13.94 -7.68
N ASN A 533 25.72 -14.94 -7.12
CA ASN A 533 26.83 -14.79 -6.18
C ASN A 533 26.51 -13.87 -4.99
N VAL A 534 25.34 -14.05 -4.38
CA VAL A 534 24.99 -13.37 -3.13
C VAL A 534 25.98 -13.76 -2.03
N ASP A 535 26.37 -12.80 -1.20
CA ASP A 535 27.37 -13.01 -0.15
C ASP A 535 26.72 -13.37 1.19
N PHE A 536 25.68 -12.64 1.55
CA PHE A 536 25.01 -12.78 2.84
C PHE A 536 23.51 -12.92 2.62
N TYR A 537 22.91 -13.92 3.25
CA TYR A 537 21.48 -14.00 3.46
C TYR A 537 21.20 -13.78 4.95
N MET A 538 20.42 -12.75 5.27
CA MET A 538 20.09 -12.38 6.65
C MET A 538 18.61 -12.59 6.94
N ASN A 539 18.29 -13.19 8.08
CA ASN A 539 16.91 -13.51 8.48
C ASN A 539 16.66 -13.37 10.00
N GLY A 540 15.40 -13.49 10.40
CA GLY A 540 14.91 -13.60 11.78
C GLY A 540 14.19 -14.94 11.99
N HIS A 541 12.97 -14.90 12.54
CA HIS A 541 11.99 -15.99 12.67
C HIS A 541 12.30 -17.03 13.76
N ASP A 542 13.53 -17.52 13.85
CA ASP A 542 13.88 -18.65 14.72
C ASP A 542 14.16 -18.27 16.19
N HIS A 543 13.93 -17.02 16.58
CA HIS A 543 14.08 -16.58 17.97
C HIS A 543 15.49 -16.85 18.58
N CYS A 544 16.54 -16.82 17.75
CA CYS A 544 17.93 -17.13 18.11
C CYS A 544 18.95 -16.36 17.22
N LEU A 545 20.24 -16.57 17.47
CA LEU A 545 21.34 -16.08 16.64
C LEU A 545 22.12 -17.24 16.03
N GLU A 546 22.30 -17.22 14.71
CA GLU A 546 22.94 -18.33 13.98
C GLU A 546 23.86 -17.86 12.85
N HIS A 547 24.85 -18.69 12.54
CA HIS A 547 25.69 -18.52 11.35
C HIS A 547 25.99 -19.87 10.71
N PHE A 548 25.64 -19.99 9.43
CA PHE A 548 26.02 -21.12 8.57
C PHE A 548 26.85 -20.65 7.38
N THR A 549 27.82 -21.46 6.99
CA THR A 549 28.55 -21.29 5.73
C THR A 549 28.02 -22.31 4.73
N SER A 550 27.57 -21.85 3.56
CA SER A 550 27.20 -22.74 2.46
C SER A 550 28.39 -23.62 2.05
N LEU A 551 28.12 -24.90 1.72
CA LEU A 551 29.14 -25.86 1.30
C LEU A 551 29.43 -25.81 -0.21
N ASP A 552 28.52 -25.23 -0.99
CA ASP A 552 28.53 -25.25 -2.46
C ASP A 552 28.37 -23.85 -3.08
N SER A 553 28.40 -22.80 -2.27
CA SER A 553 28.37 -21.40 -2.70
C SER A 553 29.09 -20.49 -1.70
N PRO A 554 29.43 -19.23 -2.06
CA PRO A 554 30.05 -18.30 -1.11
C PRO A 554 29.08 -17.73 -0.06
N ILE A 555 27.78 -18.03 -0.16
CA ILE A 555 26.73 -17.47 0.70
C ILE A 555 27.00 -17.86 2.18
N GLN A 556 26.97 -16.86 3.06
CA GLN A 556 26.79 -17.08 4.50
C GLN A 556 25.33 -16.81 4.88
N TYR A 557 24.74 -17.70 5.66
CA TYR A 557 23.40 -17.53 6.23
C TYR A 557 23.55 -17.04 7.66
N LEU A 558 22.93 -15.89 7.97
CA LEU A 558 23.10 -15.16 9.21
C LEU A 558 21.72 -14.87 9.82
N THR A 559 21.43 -15.46 10.98
CA THR A 559 20.15 -15.25 11.66
C THR A 559 20.33 -14.29 12.82
N SER A 560 19.55 -13.22 12.84
CA SER A 560 19.46 -12.25 13.93
C SER A 560 18.02 -12.14 14.43
N GLY A 561 17.46 -13.26 14.90
CA GLY A 561 16.07 -13.32 15.35
C GLY A 561 15.90 -13.16 16.86
N ALA A 562 16.85 -12.55 17.55
CA ALA A 562 16.89 -12.58 19.02
C ALA A 562 16.69 -11.19 19.67
N GLY A 563 16.04 -10.26 18.97
CA GLY A 563 15.89 -8.86 19.40
C GLY A 563 14.98 -8.67 20.62
N SER A 564 14.19 -9.67 20.96
CA SER A 564 13.35 -9.74 22.15
C SER A 564 13.28 -11.20 22.62
N LYS A 565 12.10 -11.75 22.93
CA LYS A 565 11.93 -13.14 23.41
C LYS A 565 12.73 -14.14 22.55
N ALA A 566 13.56 -14.98 23.19
CA ALA A 566 14.35 -16.03 22.54
C ALA A 566 13.92 -17.43 23.02
N TRP A 567 14.19 -18.47 22.23
CA TRP A 567 13.75 -19.84 22.51
C TRP A 567 14.89 -20.75 22.97
N ARG A 568 15.17 -20.68 24.27
CA ARG A 568 16.25 -21.44 24.90
C ARG A 568 16.01 -22.95 24.85
N GLY A 569 16.98 -23.70 24.34
CA GLY A 569 16.97 -25.16 24.29
C GLY A 569 16.07 -25.79 23.22
N ASP A 570 15.47 -24.99 22.34
CA ASP A 570 14.58 -25.45 21.28
C ASP A 570 15.33 -25.56 19.94
N VAL A 571 16.05 -26.67 19.75
CA VAL A 571 16.96 -26.90 18.63
C VAL A 571 16.63 -28.21 17.93
N LYS A 572 16.48 -28.18 16.61
CA LYS A 572 16.33 -29.39 15.78
C LYS A 572 17.66 -30.15 15.69
N ALA A 573 17.61 -31.49 15.66
CA ALA A 573 18.81 -32.33 15.63
C ALA A 573 19.72 -31.99 14.42
N ALA A 574 20.89 -31.40 14.69
CA ALA A 574 21.74 -30.81 13.66
C ALA A 574 22.52 -31.86 12.83
N LYS A 575 22.58 -31.65 11.51
CA LYS A 575 23.69 -32.15 10.67
C LYS A 575 24.82 -31.13 10.75
N GLN A 576 25.79 -31.38 11.62
CA GLN A 576 26.77 -30.41 12.17
C GLN A 576 27.84 -29.81 11.22
N ARG A 577 27.85 -30.03 9.89
CA ARG A 577 29.04 -29.71 9.07
C ARG A 577 29.18 -28.26 8.61
N ASP A 578 28.08 -27.53 8.45
CA ASP A 578 28.00 -26.19 7.87
C ASP A 578 27.70 -25.07 8.89
N MET A 579 27.22 -25.43 10.08
CA MET A 579 26.99 -24.49 11.19
C MET A 579 28.32 -24.02 11.81
N LYS A 580 28.47 -22.70 11.97
CA LYS A 580 29.65 -22.05 12.57
C LYS A 580 29.38 -21.48 13.95
N PHE A 581 28.15 -21.06 14.20
CA PHE A 581 27.74 -20.46 15.46
C PHE A 581 26.23 -20.62 15.68
N PHE A 582 25.84 -20.84 16.93
CA PHE A 582 24.47 -20.90 17.40
C PHE A 582 24.40 -20.35 18.82
N TYR A 583 23.40 -19.52 19.09
CA TYR A 583 23.09 -19.00 20.43
C TYR A 583 21.59 -18.80 20.58
N ASP A 584 21.01 -19.48 21.57
CA ASP A 584 19.57 -19.52 21.87
C ASP A 584 19.13 -18.46 22.89
N GLY A 585 19.99 -17.47 23.15
CA GLY A 585 19.70 -16.31 23.97
C GLY A 585 19.44 -15.06 23.13
N GLN A 586 19.13 -13.97 23.83
CA GLN A 586 18.72 -12.70 23.22
C GLN A 586 19.94 -11.86 22.82
N GLY A 587 19.81 -11.08 21.76
CA GLY A 587 20.92 -10.35 21.17
C GLY A 587 20.64 -9.75 19.81
N PHE A 588 21.70 -9.37 19.10
CA PHE A 588 21.67 -8.75 17.78
C PHE A 588 23.02 -8.94 17.09
N MET A 589 23.14 -8.51 15.83
CA MET A 589 24.42 -8.51 15.11
C MET A 589 24.80 -7.13 14.56
N SER A 590 26.09 -6.95 14.28
CA SER A 590 26.62 -5.84 13.48
C SER A 590 27.35 -6.36 12.26
N LEU A 591 27.31 -5.60 11.16
CA LEU A 591 28.14 -5.83 9.99
C LEU A 591 28.92 -4.55 9.67
N GLN A 592 30.23 -4.69 9.48
CA GLN A 592 31.13 -3.62 9.05
C GLN A 592 31.82 -4.02 7.74
N LEU A 593 31.81 -3.12 6.76
CA LEU A 593 32.58 -3.21 5.52
C LEU A 593 33.66 -2.14 5.53
N THR A 594 34.91 -2.53 5.25
CA THR A 594 36.03 -1.60 5.23
C THR A 594 35.94 -0.62 4.06
N SER A 595 36.66 0.50 4.16
CA SER A 595 36.77 1.53 3.11
C SER A 595 37.26 1.01 1.75
N SER A 596 38.11 -0.03 1.74
CA SER A 596 38.52 -0.73 0.52
C SER A 596 37.41 -1.59 -0.12
N GLY A 597 36.30 -1.78 0.60
CA GLY A 597 35.25 -2.76 0.34
C GLY A 597 35.76 -4.20 0.30
N GLN A 598 37.01 -4.48 0.68
CA GLN A 598 37.60 -5.83 0.56
C GLN A 598 37.27 -6.72 1.75
N HIS A 599 36.97 -6.15 2.92
CA HIS A 599 36.73 -6.93 4.12
C HIS A 599 35.34 -6.66 4.67
N ALA A 600 34.68 -7.74 5.10
CA ALA A 600 33.46 -7.73 5.89
C ALA A 600 33.75 -8.35 7.26
N GLU A 601 33.28 -7.71 8.32
CA GLU A 601 33.28 -8.25 9.69
C GLU A 601 31.84 -8.31 10.21
N VAL A 602 31.40 -9.50 10.58
CA VAL A 602 30.12 -9.75 11.24
C VAL A 602 30.36 -10.13 12.68
N VAL A 603 29.67 -9.47 13.60
CA VAL A 603 29.81 -9.72 15.05
C VAL A 603 28.43 -9.94 15.65
N PHE A 604 28.29 -10.99 16.45
CA PHE A 604 27.08 -11.31 17.20
C PHE A 604 27.27 -10.89 18.66
N TYR A 605 26.25 -10.27 19.24
CA TYR A 605 26.25 -9.78 20.61
C TYR A 605 25.10 -10.39 21.40
N ASP A 606 25.33 -10.68 22.68
CA ASP A 606 24.24 -11.01 23.60
C ASP A 606 23.51 -9.75 24.12
N VAL A 607 22.47 -9.97 24.92
CA VAL A 607 21.66 -8.95 25.60
C VAL A 607 22.47 -8.02 26.52
N PHE A 608 23.70 -8.37 26.88
CA PHE A 608 24.62 -7.56 27.68
C PHE A 608 25.67 -6.84 26.83
N GLY A 609 25.65 -7.02 25.51
CA GLY A 609 26.60 -6.42 24.57
C GLY A 609 27.93 -7.16 24.51
N ARG A 610 28.01 -8.38 25.04
CA ARG A 610 29.21 -9.21 24.96
C ARG A 610 29.29 -9.87 23.59
N VAL A 611 30.48 -9.86 22.99
CA VAL A 611 30.74 -10.55 21.73
C VAL A 611 30.60 -12.06 21.96
N LEU A 612 29.72 -12.68 21.19
CA LEU A 612 29.51 -14.14 21.18
C LEU A 612 30.26 -14.81 20.05
N HIS A 613 30.31 -14.16 18.89
CA HIS A 613 30.94 -14.69 17.68
C HIS A 613 31.41 -13.56 16.78
N THR A 614 32.54 -13.77 16.10
CA THR A 614 33.08 -12.85 15.10
C THR A 614 33.45 -13.64 13.86
N TRP A 615 32.98 -13.19 12.71
CA TRP A 615 33.31 -13.74 11.42
C TRP A 615 33.87 -12.67 10.50
N ARG A 616 34.94 -13.00 9.77
CA ARG A 616 35.60 -12.09 8.84
C ARG A 616 35.70 -12.74 7.47
N LEU A 617 35.35 -11.98 6.44
CA LEU A 617 35.42 -12.42 5.06
C LEU A 617 36.18 -11.40 4.22
N SER A 618 37.04 -11.87 3.33
CA SER A 618 37.85 -11.04 2.44
C SER A 618 37.57 -11.35 0.98
N LYS A 619 37.29 -10.33 0.17
CA LYS A 619 37.23 -10.42 -1.30
C LYS A 619 38.54 -9.91 -1.88
N HIS A 620 39.34 -10.83 -2.45
CA HIS A 620 40.52 -10.46 -3.20
C HIS A 620 40.11 -9.81 -4.54
N PRO A 621 40.82 -8.78 -5.02
CA PRO A 621 40.64 -8.32 -6.40
C PRO A 621 40.93 -9.50 -7.33
N ALA A 622 40.05 -9.74 -8.30
CA ALA A 622 40.35 -10.67 -9.38
C ALA A 622 41.64 -10.18 -10.05
N TYR A 623 42.71 -10.97 -10.01
CA TYR A 623 43.85 -10.75 -10.88
C TYR A 623 43.30 -10.80 -12.31
N SER A 624 43.34 -9.67 -13.01
CA SER A 624 43.16 -9.64 -14.45
C SER A 624 44.23 -10.55 -15.04
N SER A 625 43.85 -11.76 -15.42
CA SER A 625 44.66 -12.64 -16.25
C SER A 625 44.94 -11.90 -17.56
N ILE A 626 46.22 -11.63 -17.79
CA ILE A 626 46.82 -10.98 -18.97
C ILE A 626 46.43 -11.74 -20.24
#